data_AF-A0A0S8CGL7-F1
#
_entry.id   AF-A0A0S8CGL7-F1
#
_cell.length_a   1.000
_cell.length_b   1.000
_cell.length_c   1.000
_cell.angle_alpha   90.00
_cell.angle_beta   90.00
_cell.angle_gamma   90.00
#
_symmetry.space_group_name_H-M   'P 1'
#
loop_
_entity.id
_entity.type
_entity.pdbx_description
1 polymer ?
#
loop_
_entity_poly.entity_id
_entity_poly.type
_entity_poly.pdbx_seq_one_letter_code
_entity_poly.pdbx_strand_id
1 'polypeptide(L)'
;MGYTTEDGVFYPLKPGAQIQILDGPEMALPMAEARVYDGAATEEEQVDPSQIKVWIPDPAKGDKRLRLKYGVLVKRPSVTGQMSGEAYRLAYLGKLERLIEKEIHTPVAVILDRFFTAPHLAAGNPMQITEAMRRELEEIRRPVQIVTEWIENEDEETLNRLIYPFTKQDLEHQPISEAEQKKELEELSLEEFLELV
;
A
#
# COMPACT_ATOMS: atom_id res chain seq x y z
N MET A 1 25.40 -13.68 14.55
CA MET A 1 25.86 -14.88 15.27
C MET A 1 25.86 -16.06 14.31
N GLY A 2 26.55 -17.15 14.57
CA GLY A 2 26.64 -18.32 13.67
C GLY A 2 26.99 -19.57 14.47
N TYR A 3 26.94 -20.74 13.86
CA TYR A 3 27.42 -21.98 14.48
C TYR A 3 28.47 -22.64 13.60
N THR A 4 29.38 -23.39 14.24
CA THR A 4 30.47 -24.11 13.58
C THR A 4 30.24 -25.60 13.81
N THR A 5 30.29 -26.41 12.74
CA THR A 5 30.20 -27.87 12.86
C THR A 5 31.53 -28.47 13.32
N GLU A 6 31.52 -29.72 13.78
CA GLU A 6 32.74 -30.42 14.25
C GLU A 6 33.83 -30.54 13.16
N ASP A 7 33.43 -30.48 11.89
CA ASP A 7 34.32 -30.43 10.72
C ASP A 7 34.93 -29.03 10.45
N GLY A 8 34.66 -28.04 11.30
CA GLY A 8 35.25 -26.70 11.23
C GLY A 8 34.59 -25.75 10.22
N VAL A 9 33.42 -26.11 9.68
CA VAL A 9 32.69 -25.27 8.71
C VAL A 9 31.78 -24.29 9.45
N PHE A 10 31.92 -23.00 9.14
CA PHE A 10 31.16 -21.93 9.79
C PHE A 10 29.91 -21.55 9.00
N TYR A 11 28.76 -21.54 9.68
CA TYR A 11 27.47 -21.14 9.12
C TYR A 11 26.95 -19.85 9.79
N PRO A 12 26.90 -18.72 9.05
CA PRO A 12 26.38 -17.47 9.59
C PRO A 12 24.86 -17.50 9.71
N LEU A 13 24.34 -17.11 10.87
CA LEU A 13 22.89 -17.00 11.12
C LEU A 13 22.45 -15.55 10.96
N LYS A 14 21.38 -15.37 10.19
CA LYS A 14 20.69 -14.08 10.05
C LYS A 14 19.82 -13.82 11.28
N PRO A 15 19.64 -12.54 11.68
CA PRO A 15 18.68 -12.18 12.71
C PRO A 15 17.29 -12.76 12.37
N GLY A 16 16.69 -13.55 13.27
CA GLY A 16 15.41 -14.23 13.06
C GLY A 16 15.50 -15.73 12.69
N ALA A 17 16.70 -16.27 12.47
CA ALA A 17 16.87 -17.70 12.20
C ALA A 17 16.63 -18.55 13.47
N GLN A 18 15.72 -19.53 13.38
CA GLN A 18 15.53 -20.55 14.41
C GLN A 18 16.43 -21.75 14.12
N ILE A 19 17.16 -22.22 15.14
CA ILE A 19 18.01 -23.41 15.07
C ILE A 19 17.37 -24.49 15.94
N GLN A 20 17.26 -25.70 15.41
CA GLN A 20 16.83 -26.87 16.16
C GLN A 20 18.07 -27.74 16.44
N ILE A 21 18.47 -27.83 17.71
CA ILE A 21 19.60 -28.65 18.16
C ILE A 21 19.01 -29.96 18.70
N LEU A 22 19.40 -31.09 18.11
CA LEU A 22 18.98 -32.44 18.51
C LEU A 22 20.18 -33.15 19.14
N ASP A 23 20.10 -33.48 20.43
CA ASP A 23 21.15 -34.20 21.15
C ASP A 23 20.95 -35.73 21.09
N GLY A 24 21.73 -36.38 20.22
CA GLY A 24 22.20 -37.79 20.27
C GLY A 24 21.24 -38.92 19.82
N PRO A 25 21.71 -40.19 19.79
CA PRO A 25 22.97 -40.72 19.25
C PRO A 25 22.75 -41.39 17.85
N GLU A 26 23.86 -41.77 17.19
CA GLU A 26 23.92 -42.43 15.89
C GLU A 26 22.77 -43.42 15.59
N MET A 27 21.93 -43.08 14.62
CA MET A 27 21.23 -44.06 13.80
C MET A 27 21.57 -43.78 12.35
N ALA A 28 22.33 -44.70 11.77
CA ALA A 28 22.57 -44.80 10.34
C ALA A 28 21.22 -44.79 9.59
N LEU A 29 20.98 -43.73 8.83
CA LEU A 29 19.88 -43.69 7.86
C LEU A 29 20.44 -43.95 6.46
N PRO A 30 19.76 -44.78 5.66
CA PRO A 30 20.16 -45.04 4.29
C PRO A 30 20.05 -43.76 3.46
N MET A 31 20.91 -43.63 2.45
CA MET A 31 20.76 -42.63 1.37
C MET A 31 19.30 -42.59 0.91
N ALA A 32 18.57 -41.58 1.35
CA ALA A 32 17.27 -41.22 0.84
C ALA A 32 17.41 -39.81 0.30
N GLU A 33 17.52 -39.76 -1.02
CA GLU A 33 17.31 -38.66 -1.95
C GLU A 33 16.98 -37.31 -1.30
N ALA A 34 17.81 -36.32 -1.64
CA ALA A 34 17.59 -34.91 -1.37
C ALA A 34 16.16 -34.51 -1.75
N ARG A 35 15.25 -34.53 -0.78
CA ARG A 35 14.09 -33.65 -0.80
C ARG A 35 14.64 -32.27 -0.51
N VAL A 36 14.93 -31.55 -1.59
CA VAL A 36 14.79 -30.11 -1.65
C VAL A 36 13.42 -29.83 -1.05
N TYR A 37 13.39 -29.49 0.24
CA TYR A 37 12.27 -28.75 0.79
C TYR A 37 12.37 -27.42 0.07
N ASP A 38 11.64 -27.34 -1.05
CA ASP A 38 11.19 -26.09 -1.61
C ASP A 38 10.80 -25.24 -0.41
N GLY A 39 11.55 -24.15 -0.24
CA GLY A 39 11.14 -23.13 0.68
C GLY A 39 9.66 -22.90 0.39
N ALA A 40 8.86 -22.84 1.44
CA ALA A 40 7.63 -22.09 1.36
C ALA A 40 8.06 -20.69 0.91
N ALA A 41 8.13 -20.51 -0.42
CA ALA A 41 7.79 -19.30 -1.07
C ALA A 41 6.56 -18.87 -0.30
N THR A 42 6.72 -17.80 0.47
CA THR A 42 5.59 -16.93 0.72
C THR A 42 4.98 -16.83 -0.67
N GLU A 43 3.82 -17.46 -0.86
CA GLU A 43 3.04 -17.24 -2.05
C GLU A 43 2.91 -15.71 -2.05
N GLU A 44 3.77 -15.03 -2.82
CA GLU A 44 3.39 -13.80 -3.45
C GLU A 44 2.11 -14.23 -4.10
N GLU A 45 0.98 -13.96 -3.42
CA GLU A 45 -0.33 -14.11 -4.00
C GLU A 45 -0.16 -13.45 -5.35
N GLN A 46 -0.12 -14.26 -6.40
CA GLN A 46 -0.21 -13.77 -7.75
C GLN A 46 -1.63 -13.27 -7.80
N VAL A 47 -1.82 -12.04 -7.30
CA VAL A 47 -3.07 -11.33 -7.32
C VAL A 47 -3.32 -11.19 -8.79
N ASP A 48 -4.21 -12.03 -9.30
CA ASP A 48 -4.59 -12.00 -10.69
C ASP A 48 -4.97 -10.55 -10.99
N PRO A 49 -4.29 -9.89 -11.95
CA PRO A 49 -4.54 -8.48 -12.26
C PRO A 49 -6.01 -8.24 -12.67
N SER A 50 -6.76 -9.30 -13.01
CA SER A 50 -8.21 -9.30 -13.23
C SER A 50 -9.03 -9.00 -11.96
N GLN A 51 -8.45 -9.16 -10.77
CA GLN A 51 -9.11 -8.96 -9.48
C GLN A 51 -8.90 -7.57 -8.87
N ILE A 52 -8.12 -6.70 -9.51
CA ILE A 52 -7.91 -5.33 -9.03
C ILE A 52 -8.96 -4.42 -9.68
N LYS A 53 -9.85 -3.85 -8.86
CA LYS A 53 -10.88 -2.90 -9.27
C LYS A 53 -10.50 -1.48 -8.84
N VAL A 54 -10.87 -0.49 -9.64
CA VAL A 54 -10.77 0.92 -9.24
C VAL A 54 -11.99 1.30 -8.43
N TRP A 55 -11.77 2.00 -7.32
CA TRP A 55 -12.84 2.62 -6.55
C TRP A 55 -12.56 4.12 -6.35
N ILE A 56 -13.57 4.93 -6.63
CA ILE A 56 -13.55 6.38 -6.51
C ILE A 56 -14.91 6.81 -5.95
N PRO A 57 -14.97 7.72 -4.97
CA PRO A 57 -16.24 8.30 -4.53
C PRO A 57 -17.01 8.86 -5.72
N ASP A 58 -18.32 8.58 -5.81
CA ASP A 58 -19.14 9.02 -6.94
C ASP A 58 -19.03 10.52 -7.25
N PRO A 59 -19.01 11.43 -6.26
CA PRO A 59 -18.84 12.86 -6.53
C PRO A 59 -17.47 13.23 -7.10
N ALA A 60 -16.43 12.44 -6.81
CA ALA A 60 -15.07 12.69 -7.27
C ALA A 60 -14.79 12.17 -8.69
N LYS A 61 -15.72 11.43 -9.31
CA LYS A 61 -15.50 10.82 -10.64
C LYS A 61 -15.36 11.84 -11.77
N GLY A 62 -16.02 13.00 -11.65
CA GLY A 62 -16.05 14.03 -12.68
C GLY A 62 -14.70 14.71 -12.94
N ASP A 63 -13.86 14.87 -11.92
CA ASP A 63 -12.62 15.64 -12.03
C ASP A 63 -11.36 14.77 -11.85
N LYS A 64 -10.34 14.99 -12.68
CA LYS A 64 -9.10 14.22 -12.64
C LYS A 64 -8.34 14.38 -11.32
N ARG A 65 -8.28 15.59 -10.77
CA ARG A 65 -7.57 15.83 -9.50
C ARG A 65 -8.25 15.10 -8.36
N LEU A 66 -9.59 15.13 -8.30
CA LEU A 66 -10.36 14.40 -7.29
C LEU A 66 -10.24 12.88 -7.47
N ARG A 67 -10.28 12.37 -8.70
CA ARG A 67 -10.01 10.95 -9.01
C ARG A 67 -8.63 10.52 -8.53
N LEU A 68 -7.59 11.30 -8.80
CA LEU A 68 -6.22 11.00 -8.39
C LEU A 68 -6.01 11.17 -6.88
N LYS A 69 -6.68 12.13 -6.23
CA LYS A 69 -6.60 12.34 -4.78
C LYS A 69 -7.26 11.20 -4.02
N TYR A 70 -8.52 10.89 -4.34
CA TYR A 70 -9.36 9.97 -3.57
C TYR A 70 -9.43 8.55 -4.13
N GLY A 71 -9.12 8.34 -5.39
CA GLY A 71 -9.22 7.03 -6.04
C GLY A 71 -8.21 6.04 -5.47
N VAL A 72 -8.66 4.80 -5.29
CA VAL A 72 -7.88 3.69 -4.74
C VAL A 72 -8.08 2.43 -5.57
N LEU A 73 -7.07 1.56 -5.55
CA LEU A 73 -7.13 0.23 -6.15
C LEU A 73 -7.49 -0.78 -5.08
N VAL A 74 -8.46 -1.65 -5.37
CA VAL A 74 -9.04 -2.55 -4.38
C VAL A 74 -9.09 -3.96 -4.92
N LYS A 75 -8.65 -4.92 -4.11
CA LYS A 75 -8.76 -6.35 -4.45
C LYS A 75 -10.24 -6.76 -4.33
N ARG A 76 -10.79 -7.40 -5.36
CA ARG A 76 -12.19 -7.88 -5.43
C ARG A 76 -12.66 -8.68 -4.20
N PRO A 77 -11.90 -9.60 -3.60
CA PRO A 77 -12.38 -10.33 -2.41
C PRO A 77 -12.55 -9.42 -1.18
N SER A 78 -11.95 -8.23 -1.17
CA SER A 78 -12.02 -7.28 -0.04
C SER A 78 -13.26 -6.38 -0.09
N VAL A 79 -13.95 -6.30 -1.24
CA VAL A 79 -15.16 -5.47 -1.40
C VAL A 79 -16.23 -6.27 -2.13
N THR A 80 -16.86 -7.17 -1.38
CA THR A 80 -18.06 -7.90 -1.81
C THR A 80 -19.31 -7.06 -1.48
N GLY A 81 -19.41 -5.84 -1.99
CA GLY A 81 -20.55 -4.95 -1.70
C GLY A 81 -20.26 -3.45 -1.80
N GLN A 82 -20.92 -2.66 -0.95
CA GLN A 82 -20.64 -1.23 -0.77
C GLN A 82 -19.29 -1.03 -0.06
N MET A 83 -18.53 -0.02 -0.47
CA MET A 83 -17.26 0.34 0.16
C MET A 83 -17.53 0.82 1.59
N SER A 84 -16.83 0.24 2.57
CA SER A 84 -16.85 0.75 3.95
C SER A 84 -15.70 1.72 4.19
N GLY A 85 -15.83 2.58 5.21
CA GLY A 85 -14.77 3.51 5.61
C GLY A 85 -13.44 2.81 5.96
N GLU A 86 -13.51 1.69 6.68
CA GLU A 86 -12.33 0.89 7.02
C GLU A 86 -11.68 0.25 5.78
N ALA A 87 -12.49 -0.30 4.86
CA ALA A 87 -11.97 -0.85 3.60
C ALA A 87 -11.32 0.24 2.74
N TYR A 88 -11.93 1.43 2.68
CA TYR A 88 -11.36 2.58 1.98
C TYR A 88 -10.03 3.01 2.60
N ARG A 89 -9.96 3.12 3.94
CA ARG A 89 -8.75 3.47 4.65
C ARG A 89 -7.61 2.52 4.34
N LEU A 90 -7.84 1.21 4.41
CA LEU A 90 -6.84 0.20 4.08
C LEU A 90 -6.39 0.31 2.61
N ALA A 91 -7.33 0.49 1.69
CA ALA A 91 -7.00 0.68 0.27
C ALA A 91 -6.21 1.97 0.01
N TYR A 92 -6.47 3.03 0.77
CA TYR A 92 -5.73 4.29 0.69
C TYR A 92 -4.29 4.15 1.21
N LEU A 93 -4.09 3.42 2.30
CA LEU A 93 -2.74 3.11 2.79
C LEU A 93 -1.99 2.24 1.80
N GLY A 94 -2.63 1.21 1.24
CA GLY A 94 -2.02 0.38 0.18
C GLY A 94 -1.67 1.19 -1.08
N LYS A 95 -2.45 2.22 -1.42
CA LYS A 95 -2.09 3.17 -2.47
C LYS A 95 -0.82 3.94 -2.12
N LEU A 96 -0.72 4.51 -0.92
CA LEU A 96 0.48 5.26 -0.49
C LEU A 96 1.73 4.37 -0.51
N GLU A 97 1.61 3.15 0.02
CA GLU A 97 2.68 2.17 0.03
C GLU A 97 3.18 1.90 -1.40
N ARG A 98 2.26 1.64 -2.34
CA ARG A 98 2.60 1.44 -3.75
C ARG A 98 3.24 2.67 -4.38
N LEU A 99 2.78 3.87 -4.05
CA LEU A 99 3.40 5.12 -4.54
C LEU A 99 4.84 5.24 -4.04
N ILE A 100 5.09 4.92 -2.76
CA ILE A 100 6.43 4.91 -2.18
C ILE A 100 7.33 3.85 -2.84
N GLU A 101 6.81 2.64 -3.08
CA GLU A 101 7.54 1.57 -3.76
C GLU A 101 7.96 1.93 -5.19
N LYS A 102 7.14 2.71 -5.89
CA LYS A 102 7.44 3.18 -7.25
C LYS A 102 8.59 4.19 -7.29
N GLU A 103 8.90 4.87 -6.20
CA GLU A 103 9.95 5.89 -6.15
C GLU A 103 11.35 5.25 -6.06
N ILE A 104 11.90 4.90 -7.21
CA ILE A 104 13.23 4.26 -7.33
C ILE A 104 14.33 5.30 -7.53
N HIS A 105 14.02 6.43 -8.16
CA HIS A 105 15.03 7.40 -8.60
C HIS A 105 15.25 8.55 -7.61
N THR A 106 14.18 9.06 -7.01
CA THR A 106 14.24 10.13 -6.01
C THR A 106 14.06 9.52 -4.62
N PRO A 107 14.99 9.72 -3.68
CA PRO A 107 14.81 9.23 -2.32
C PRO A 107 13.56 9.83 -1.68
N VAL A 108 12.71 8.99 -1.08
CA VAL A 108 11.46 9.41 -0.43
C VAL A 108 11.69 10.51 0.63
N ALA A 109 12.81 10.46 1.34
CA ALA A 109 13.19 11.51 2.30
C ALA A 109 13.28 12.90 1.65
N VAL A 110 13.82 12.99 0.43
CA VAL A 110 13.92 14.26 -0.32
C VAL A 110 12.54 14.76 -0.72
N ILE A 111 11.67 13.84 -1.16
CA ILE A 111 10.28 14.16 -1.50
C ILE A 111 9.55 14.71 -0.27
N LEU A 112 9.61 14.00 0.86
CA LEU A 112 8.93 14.42 2.10
C LEU A 112 9.50 15.71 2.69
N ASP A 113 10.79 15.99 2.52
CA ASP A 113 11.37 17.27 2.93
C ASP A 113 10.77 18.44 2.13
N ARG A 114 10.60 18.26 0.81
CA ARG A 114 10.02 19.28 -0.09
C ARG A 114 8.57 19.63 0.27
N PHE A 115 7.75 18.63 0.59
CA PHE A 115 6.31 18.84 0.82
C PHE A 115 5.94 19.11 2.28
N PHE A 116 6.63 18.47 3.23
CA PHE A 116 6.24 18.49 4.65
C PHE A 116 7.37 18.88 5.61
N THR A 117 8.59 19.11 5.11
CA THR A 117 9.78 19.30 5.95
C THR A 117 9.95 18.15 6.96
N ALA A 118 9.60 16.94 6.53
CA ALA A 118 9.53 15.75 7.37
C ALA A 118 10.32 14.55 6.79
N PRO A 119 11.61 14.72 6.43
CA PRO A 119 12.42 13.63 5.88
C PRO A 119 12.58 12.45 6.84
N HIS A 120 12.44 12.68 8.16
CA HIS A 120 12.55 11.64 9.19
C HIS A 120 11.46 10.56 9.08
N LEU A 121 10.35 10.85 8.43
CA LEU A 121 9.26 9.90 8.19
C LEU A 121 9.63 8.82 7.16
N ALA A 122 10.65 9.06 6.32
CA ALA A 122 11.09 8.13 5.29
C ALA A 122 11.98 6.99 5.83
N ALA A 123 11.89 6.68 7.13
CA ALA A 123 12.70 5.64 7.76
C ALA A 123 11.98 4.28 7.73
N GLY A 124 12.61 3.29 7.08
CA GLY A 124 12.14 1.90 7.07
C GLY A 124 11.66 1.44 5.71
N ASN A 125 10.79 0.43 5.71
CA ASN A 125 10.17 -0.08 4.49
C ASN A 125 8.92 0.75 4.10
N PRO A 126 8.38 0.59 2.86
CA PRO A 126 7.24 1.38 2.38
C PRO A 126 6.01 1.36 3.29
N MET A 127 5.68 0.21 3.88
CA MET A 127 4.61 0.07 4.88
C MET A 127 4.88 0.92 6.13
N GLN A 128 6.10 0.89 6.67
CA GLN A 128 6.49 1.68 7.84
C GLN A 128 6.44 3.18 7.56
N ILE A 129 6.92 3.60 6.39
CA ILE A 129 6.85 5.00 5.95
C ILE A 129 5.40 5.44 5.82
N THR A 130 4.55 4.61 5.22
CA THR A 130 3.11 4.89 5.07
C THR A 130 2.42 5.08 6.42
N GLU A 131 2.67 4.19 7.38
CA GLU A 131 2.10 4.34 8.73
C GLU A 131 2.65 5.57 9.47
N ALA A 132 3.93 5.89 9.30
CA ALA A 132 4.53 7.09 9.86
C ALA A 132 3.89 8.37 9.28
N MET A 133 3.74 8.43 7.95
CA MET A 133 3.05 9.51 7.24
C MET A 133 1.60 9.65 7.72
N ARG A 134 0.85 8.55 7.77
CA ARG A 134 -0.54 8.55 8.28
C ARG A 134 -0.60 9.06 9.72
N ARG A 135 0.33 8.67 10.59
CA ARG A 135 0.29 9.07 12.01
C ARG A 135 0.59 10.55 12.19
N GLU A 136 1.55 11.09 11.46
CA GLU A 136 2.12 12.41 11.73
C GLU A 136 1.60 13.50 10.78
N LEU A 137 1.19 13.17 9.56
CA LEU A 137 0.73 14.14 8.56
C LEU A 137 -0.80 14.23 8.54
N GLU A 138 -1.31 15.44 8.79
CA GLU A 138 -2.75 15.72 8.76
C GLU A 138 -3.28 15.71 7.33
N GLU A 139 -2.47 16.15 6.37
CA GLU A 139 -2.72 16.17 4.93
C GLU A 139 -2.99 14.76 4.38
N ILE A 140 -2.40 13.73 4.99
CA ILE A 140 -2.64 12.32 4.64
C ILE A 140 -3.88 11.77 5.36
N ARG A 141 -4.17 12.21 6.59
CA ARG A 141 -5.33 11.74 7.36
C ARG A 141 -6.64 12.35 6.88
N ARG A 142 -6.67 13.65 6.54
CA ARG A 142 -7.89 14.37 6.18
C ARG A 142 -8.63 13.80 4.98
N PRO A 143 -7.97 13.47 3.85
CA PRO A 143 -8.66 12.87 2.71
C PRO A 143 -9.41 11.60 3.09
N VAL A 144 -8.80 10.76 3.93
CA VAL A 144 -9.41 9.52 4.42
C VAL A 144 -10.61 9.79 5.32
N GLN A 145 -10.49 10.76 6.24
CA GLN A 145 -11.60 11.16 7.12
C GLN A 145 -12.79 11.67 6.31
N ILE A 146 -12.57 12.58 5.37
CA ILE A 146 -13.62 13.17 4.54
C ILE A 146 -14.37 12.10 3.74
N VAL A 147 -13.65 11.15 3.12
CA VAL A 147 -14.29 10.07 2.36
C VAL A 147 -15.01 9.09 3.28
N THR A 148 -14.45 8.79 4.45
CA THR A 148 -15.10 7.93 5.45
C THR A 148 -16.41 8.55 5.94
N GLU A 149 -16.38 9.85 6.29
CA GLU A 149 -17.58 10.60 6.70
C GLU A 149 -18.63 10.65 5.60
N TRP A 150 -18.22 10.82 4.34
CA TRP A 150 -19.10 10.78 3.17
C TRP A 150 -19.75 9.40 2.99
N ILE A 151 -18.99 8.30 3.11
CA ILE A 151 -19.50 6.93 3.02
C ILE A 151 -20.56 6.65 4.11
N GLU A 152 -20.39 7.24 5.29
CA GLU A 152 -21.26 6.99 6.45
C GLU A 152 -22.52 7.86 6.48
N ASN A 153 -22.43 9.13 6.08
CA ASN A 153 -23.50 10.12 6.28
C ASN A 153 -24.14 10.63 4.98
N GLU A 154 -23.43 10.57 3.84
CA GLU A 154 -23.86 11.08 2.52
C GLU A 154 -24.50 12.49 2.56
N ASP A 155 -24.03 13.38 3.44
CA ASP A 155 -24.62 14.71 3.64
C ASP A 155 -24.00 15.79 2.73
N GLU A 156 -24.67 16.93 2.60
CA GLU A 156 -24.24 18.01 1.71
C GLU A 156 -22.97 18.73 2.22
N GLU A 157 -22.71 18.72 3.53
CA GLU A 157 -21.52 19.33 4.11
C GLU A 157 -20.25 18.53 3.80
N THR A 158 -20.29 17.22 4.03
CA THR A 158 -19.21 16.28 3.70
C THR A 158 -18.98 16.23 2.20
N LEU A 159 -20.04 16.31 1.39
CA LEU A 159 -19.93 16.44 -0.05
C LEU A 159 -19.15 17.69 -0.45
N ASN A 160 -19.50 18.85 0.08
CA ASN A 160 -18.80 20.11 -0.21
C ASN A 160 -17.32 20.06 0.24
N ARG A 161 -17.02 19.40 1.36
CA ARG A 161 -15.64 19.16 1.80
C ARG A 161 -14.89 18.20 0.88
N LEU A 162 -15.56 17.20 0.30
CA LEU A 162 -14.98 16.21 -0.59
C LEU A 162 -14.64 16.77 -1.97
N ILE A 163 -15.46 17.70 -2.48
CA ILE A 163 -15.26 18.28 -3.81
C ILE A 163 -14.49 19.60 -3.80
N TYR A 164 -14.22 20.21 -2.64
CA TYR A 164 -13.49 21.47 -2.55
C TYR A 164 -12.13 21.41 -3.28
N PRO A 165 -11.74 22.45 -4.06
CA PRO A 165 -12.39 23.76 -4.21
C PRO A 165 -13.48 23.83 -5.29
N PHE A 166 -13.90 22.70 -5.86
CA PHE A 166 -14.93 22.64 -6.90
C PHE A 166 -16.34 22.70 -6.32
N THR A 167 -17.30 23.07 -7.15
CA THR A 167 -18.73 22.96 -6.88
C THR A 167 -19.33 21.77 -7.63
N LYS A 168 -20.55 21.34 -7.26
CA LYS A 168 -21.27 20.28 -7.99
C LYS A 168 -21.45 20.60 -9.48
N GLN A 169 -21.56 21.88 -9.83
CA GLN A 169 -21.72 22.36 -11.21
C GLN A 169 -20.41 22.31 -12.00
N ASP A 170 -19.26 22.45 -11.34
CA ASP A 170 -17.95 22.35 -12.00
C ASP A 170 -17.61 20.91 -12.41
N LEU A 171 -18.28 19.93 -11.79
CA LEU A 171 -18.04 18.50 -11.98
C LEU A 171 -18.87 17.87 -13.12
N GLU A 172 -19.47 18.69 -14.00
CA GLU A 172 -20.28 18.27 -15.17
C GLU A 172 -19.44 17.65 -16.32
N HIS A 173 -18.32 17.00 -16.01
CA HIS A 173 -17.49 16.30 -16.99
C HIS A 173 -17.91 14.83 -17.11
N GLN A 174 -17.87 14.28 -18.33
CA GLN A 174 -18.21 12.87 -18.56
C GLN A 174 -17.26 11.95 -17.78
N PRO A 175 -17.79 10.96 -17.06
CA PRO A 175 -16.95 9.98 -16.37
C PRO A 175 -16.13 9.20 -17.40
N ILE A 176 -14.81 9.19 -17.24
CA ILE A 176 -13.90 8.36 -18.02
C ILE A 176 -14.09 6.87 -17.68
N SER A 177 -13.70 5.98 -18.59
CA SER A 177 -13.86 4.54 -18.41
C SER A 177 -13.03 4.00 -17.23
N GLU A 178 -13.46 2.89 -16.62
CA GLU A 178 -12.72 2.27 -15.51
C GLU A 178 -11.28 1.90 -15.90
N ALA A 179 -11.04 1.53 -17.16
CA ALA A 179 -9.70 1.25 -17.68
C ALA A 179 -8.81 2.50 -17.70
N GLU A 180 -9.36 3.65 -18.09
CA GLU A 180 -8.64 4.93 -18.05
C GLU A 180 -8.39 5.37 -16.60
N GLN A 181 -9.37 5.22 -15.71
CA GLN A 181 -9.19 5.52 -14.28
C GLN A 181 -8.09 4.65 -13.65
N LYS A 182 -8.06 3.36 -14.02
CA LYS A 182 -7.01 2.45 -13.56
C LYS A 182 -5.65 2.93 -14.03
N LYS A 183 -5.54 3.25 -15.32
CA LYS A 183 -4.30 3.76 -15.91
C LYS A 183 -3.83 5.05 -15.22
N GLU A 184 -4.74 6.00 -14.97
CA GLU A 184 -4.44 7.24 -14.24
C GLU A 184 -3.81 6.95 -12.86
N LEU A 185 -4.39 6.02 -12.10
CA LEU A 185 -3.87 5.64 -10.77
C LEU A 185 -2.57 4.82 -10.84
N GLU A 186 -2.37 4.04 -11.91
CA GLU A 186 -1.15 3.24 -12.10
C GLU A 186 0.03 4.11 -12.53
N GLU A 187 -0.20 5.17 -13.29
CA GLU A 187 0.84 6.11 -13.75
C GLU A 187 1.22 7.11 -12.66
N LEU A 188 0.30 7.48 -11.76
CA LEU A 188 0.50 8.43 -10.66
C LEU A 188 1.80 8.18 -9.87
N SER A 189 2.64 9.21 -9.78
CA SER A 189 3.83 9.22 -8.91
C SER A 189 3.52 9.70 -7.50
N LEU A 190 4.43 9.46 -6.54
CA LEU A 190 4.28 9.95 -5.19
C LEU A 190 4.27 11.49 -5.17
N GLU A 191 5.16 12.13 -5.94
CA GLU A 191 5.23 13.61 -5.99
C GLU A 191 3.92 14.22 -6.50
N GLU A 192 3.39 13.72 -7.62
CA GLU A 192 2.12 14.19 -8.17
C GLU A 192 0.97 13.99 -7.19
N PHE A 193 0.96 12.87 -6.46
CA PHE A 193 -0.04 12.63 -5.44
C PHE A 193 0.09 13.62 -4.27
N LEU A 194 1.32 13.92 -3.82
CA LEU A 194 1.57 14.85 -2.73
C LEU A 194 1.23 16.31 -3.07
N GLU A 195 1.23 16.68 -4.36
CA GLU A 195 0.72 17.99 -4.82
C GLU A 195 -0.81 18.13 -4.71
N LEU A 196 -1.52 17.00 -4.56
CA LEU A 196 -2.98 16.99 -4.49
C LEU A 196 -3.52 17.01 -3.05
N VAL A 197 -2.72 16.63 -2.06
CA VAL A 197 -3.19 16.43 -0.67
C VAL A 197 -3.31 17.73 0.11
#